data_AF-A0A5F7ZVJ3-F1
#
_entry.id   AF-A0A5F7ZVJ3-F1
#
_cell.length_a   1.000
_cell.length_b   1.000
_cell.length_c   1.000
_cell.angle_alpha   90.00
_cell.angle_beta   90.00
_cell.angle_gamma   90.00
#
_symmetry.space_group_name_H-M   'P 1'
#
loop_
_entity.id
_entity.type
_entity.pdbx_description
1 polymer ?
#
loop_
_entity_poly.entity_id
_entity_poly.type
_entity_poly.pdbx_seq_one_letter_code
_entity_poly.pdbx_strand_id
1 'polypeptide(L)'
;MEFLWAPLLGLCCSLAAADRHTVFWNSSNPKFRNEDYTIHVQLNDYVDIICPHYEDHSVADAAMERYILYLVEREEYQLCQPQSKDQVRWQCNQPSAKHGPEKLSEKFQRFTPFTLGKEFKEGHSYYYISKPIHQQEDRCLRLKVTVNGKINDPEVRVLHSIGHSAAPRLFPLAWTVLLLPLLLLQTP
;
A
#
# COMPACT_ATOMS: atom_id res chain seq x y z
N MET A 1 -38.87 -1.89 -40.68
CA MET A 1 -37.80 -0.91 -40.39
C MET A 1 -38.15 -0.24 -39.08
N GLU A 2 -37.32 -0.06 -38.06
CA GLU A 2 -35.89 -0.30 -37.79
C GLU A 2 -35.77 0.15 -36.33
N PHE A 3 -35.75 -0.74 -35.32
CA PHE A 3 -35.34 -0.37 -33.95
C PHE A 3 -34.74 -1.59 -33.24
N LEU A 4 -33.70 -2.16 -33.85
CA LEU A 4 -32.93 -3.29 -33.32
C LEU A 4 -31.50 -2.87 -32.96
N TRP A 5 -31.30 -1.76 -32.25
CA TRP A 5 -29.94 -1.34 -31.85
C TRP A 5 -29.96 -0.58 -30.52
N ALA A 6 -30.16 -1.27 -29.40
CA ALA A 6 -29.64 -0.84 -28.10
C ALA A 6 -29.87 -1.95 -27.05
N PRO A 7 -28.98 -2.94 -26.98
CA PRO A 7 -28.30 -3.11 -25.71
C PRO A 7 -26.85 -3.56 -25.93
N LEU A 8 -25.97 -2.60 -26.24
CA LEU A 8 -24.51 -2.84 -26.25
C LEU A 8 -23.74 -1.69 -25.60
N LEU A 9 -24.40 -0.92 -24.73
CA LEU A 9 -23.83 0.15 -23.91
C LEU A 9 -23.69 -0.26 -22.42
N GLY A 10 -23.77 -1.55 -22.13
CA GLY A 10 -23.76 -2.08 -20.76
C GLY A 10 -22.48 -2.83 -20.37
N LEU A 11 -21.45 -2.91 -21.23
CA LEU A 11 -20.16 -3.44 -20.81
C LEU A 11 -19.39 -2.33 -20.10
N CYS A 12 -19.75 -2.15 -18.83
CA CYS A 12 -19.10 -1.28 -17.88
C CYS A 12 -17.58 -1.54 -17.96
N CYS A 13 -16.82 -0.58 -18.47
CA CYS A 13 -15.38 -0.51 -18.25
C CYS A 13 -15.15 -0.34 -16.75
N SER A 14 -15.15 -1.44 -15.99
CA SER A 14 -14.44 -1.50 -14.72
C SER A 14 -12.94 -1.53 -15.02
N LEU A 15 -12.43 -0.44 -15.60
CA LEU A 15 -11.04 -0.05 -15.43
C LEU A 15 -10.90 0.15 -13.91
N ALA A 16 -10.34 -0.84 -13.23
CA ALA A 16 -10.00 -0.71 -11.83
C ALA A 16 -9.07 0.52 -11.72
N ALA A 17 -9.62 1.62 -11.20
CA ALA A 17 -8.84 2.80 -10.91
C ALA A 17 -7.82 2.43 -9.83
N ALA A 18 -6.60 2.93 -9.97
CA ALA A 18 -5.59 2.81 -8.93
C ALA A 18 -6.12 3.42 -7.62
N ASP A 19 -5.99 2.68 -6.52
CA ASP A 19 -6.42 3.18 -5.21
C ASP A 19 -5.41 4.21 -4.67
N ARG A 20 -5.86 5.07 -3.75
CA ARG A 20 -5.02 6.10 -3.12
C ARG A 20 -5.04 5.95 -1.60
N HIS A 21 -3.87 5.76 -1.01
CA HIS A 21 -3.68 5.67 0.43
C HIS A 21 -3.07 6.97 0.96
N THR A 22 -3.72 7.61 1.94
CA THR A 22 -3.22 8.85 2.55
C THR A 22 -2.60 8.60 3.92
N VAL A 23 -1.39 9.12 4.14
CA VAL A 23 -0.64 9.02 5.38
C VAL A 23 -0.27 10.43 5.86
N PHE A 24 -0.86 10.86 6.98
CA PHE A 24 -0.46 12.11 7.65
C PHE A 24 0.79 11.88 8.49
N TRP A 25 1.91 12.49 8.11
CA TRP A 25 3.23 12.26 8.68
C TRP A 25 3.56 13.28 9.77
N ASN A 26 3.02 13.10 10.97
CA ASN A 26 3.30 13.93 12.13
C ASN A 26 3.27 13.11 13.42
N SER A 27 3.92 13.63 14.46
CA SER A 27 4.07 12.96 15.76
C SER A 27 2.75 12.79 16.52
N SER A 28 1.76 13.62 16.20
CA SER A 28 0.41 13.59 16.80
C SER A 28 -0.48 12.47 16.24
N ASN A 29 -0.16 11.93 15.06
CA ASN A 29 -0.93 10.86 14.44
C ASN A 29 -0.78 9.55 15.27
N PRO A 30 -1.88 9.03 15.85
CA PRO A 30 -1.83 7.90 16.76
C PRO A 30 -1.33 6.61 16.11
N LYS A 31 -1.41 6.49 14.77
CA LYS A 31 -0.92 5.32 14.05
C LYS A 31 0.60 5.13 14.17
N PHE A 32 1.36 6.19 14.46
CA PHE A 32 2.81 6.07 14.69
C PHE A 32 3.20 5.71 16.13
N ARG A 33 2.25 5.66 17.08
CA ARG A 33 2.57 5.45 18.51
C ARG A 33 3.20 4.10 18.83
N ASN A 34 2.77 3.05 18.13
CA ASN A 34 3.20 1.67 18.37
C ASN A 34 4.36 1.25 17.46
N GLU A 35 4.85 2.17 16.61
CA GLU A 35 5.94 1.94 15.65
C GLU A 35 5.74 0.75 14.69
N ASP A 36 4.51 0.31 14.49
CA ASP A 36 4.09 -0.82 13.66
C ASP A 36 3.23 -0.40 12.46
N TYR A 37 3.15 0.92 12.18
CA TYR A 37 2.31 1.47 11.14
C TYR A 37 2.66 0.84 9.78
N THR A 38 1.75 -0.01 9.31
CA THR A 38 1.85 -0.73 8.05
C THR A 38 0.63 -0.46 7.18
N ILE A 39 0.85 -0.26 5.88
CA ILE A 39 -0.23 -0.24 4.88
C ILE A 39 0.04 -1.28 3.80
N HIS A 40 -1.05 -1.78 3.22
CA HIS A 40 -1.02 -2.75 2.13
C HIS A 40 -1.54 -2.08 0.86
N VAL A 41 -0.80 -2.24 -0.24
CA VAL A 41 -1.10 -1.60 -1.53
C VAL A 41 -1.00 -2.62 -2.66
N GLN A 42 -1.65 -2.34 -3.78
CA GLN A 42 -1.44 -3.05 -5.04
C GLN A 42 -0.41 -2.33 -5.92
N LEU A 43 0.11 -3.02 -6.92
CA LEU A 43 0.86 -2.34 -7.98
C LEU A 43 -0.05 -1.33 -8.70
N ASN A 44 0.54 -0.18 -9.02
CA ASN A 44 -0.05 1.02 -9.61
C ASN A 44 -0.88 1.90 -8.66
N ASP A 45 -1.12 1.48 -7.42
CA ASP A 45 -1.71 2.33 -6.39
C ASP A 45 -0.78 3.50 -6.03
N TYR A 46 -1.36 4.51 -5.40
CA TYR A 46 -0.63 5.68 -4.92
C TYR A 46 -0.62 5.74 -3.39
N VAL A 47 0.52 6.14 -2.84
CA VAL A 47 0.62 6.55 -1.43
C VAL A 47 0.95 8.04 -1.39
N ASP A 48 0.05 8.78 -0.75
CA ASP A 48 0.14 10.21 -0.50
C ASP A 48 0.61 10.44 0.94
N ILE A 49 1.87 10.81 1.11
CA ILE A 49 2.43 11.21 2.40
C ILE A 49 2.27 12.73 2.54
N ILE A 50 1.45 13.13 3.52
CA ILE A 50 1.10 14.52 3.81
C ILE A 50 2.01 15.03 4.93
N CYS A 51 2.77 16.09 4.66
CA CYS A 51 3.64 16.73 5.65
C CYS A 51 2.83 17.45 6.75
N PRO A 52 3.43 17.70 7.94
CA PRO A 52 2.83 18.56 8.95
C PRO A 52 2.55 19.95 8.38
N HIS A 53 1.38 20.51 8.69
CA HIS A 53 0.97 21.83 8.25
C HIS A 53 0.27 22.58 9.37
N TYR A 54 0.58 23.87 9.49
CA TYR A 54 0.10 24.73 10.57
C TYR A 54 -0.46 26.01 9.98
N GLU A 55 -1.73 26.29 10.31
CA GLU A 55 -2.44 27.49 9.89
C GLU A 55 -2.19 28.66 10.87
N ASP A 56 -2.23 29.89 10.34
CA ASP A 56 -2.41 31.15 11.06
C ASP A 56 -1.45 31.46 12.23
N HIS A 57 -0.14 31.23 12.07
CA HIS A 57 0.89 31.54 13.07
C HIS A 57 0.55 31.08 14.51
N SER A 58 -0.37 30.12 14.62
CA SER A 58 -0.94 29.65 15.90
C SER A 58 0.09 28.88 16.73
N VAL A 59 1.11 28.38 16.04
CA VAL A 59 2.24 27.65 16.60
C VAL A 59 3.51 28.44 16.30
N ALA A 60 4.41 28.56 17.27
CA ALA A 60 5.71 29.18 17.07
C ALA A 60 6.55 28.36 16.08
N ASP A 61 7.33 29.03 15.23
CA ASP A 61 8.08 28.36 14.14
C ASP A 61 9.00 27.22 14.63
N ALA A 62 9.60 27.39 15.81
CA ALA A 62 10.47 26.39 16.45
C ALA A 62 9.72 25.13 16.93
N ALA A 63 8.42 25.22 17.14
CA ALA A 63 7.55 24.11 17.54
C ALA A 63 6.89 23.42 16.34
N MET A 64 7.01 23.98 15.13
CA MET A 64 6.47 23.35 13.92
C MET A 64 7.36 22.17 13.49
N GLU A 65 6.74 20.99 13.41
CA GLU A 65 7.42 19.76 12.99
C GLU A 65 7.89 19.87 11.53
N ARG A 66 9.14 19.50 11.29
CA ARG A 66 9.78 19.45 9.96
C ARG A 66 10.63 18.21 9.85
N TYR A 67 10.52 17.51 8.72
CA TYR A 67 11.10 16.18 8.56
C TYR A 67 11.79 16.00 7.21
N ILE A 68 12.87 15.23 7.20
CA ILE A 68 13.43 14.63 5.98
C ILE A 68 12.96 13.18 5.94
N LEU A 69 12.32 12.79 4.84
CA LEU A 69 11.84 11.44 4.59
C LEU A 69 12.87 10.65 3.80
N TYR A 70 13.12 9.42 4.22
CA TYR A 70 14.04 8.48 3.58
C TYR A 70 13.28 7.23 3.17
N LEU A 71 13.66 6.68 2.02
CA LEU A 71 13.28 5.33 1.62
C LEU A 71 14.49 4.43 1.86
N VAL A 72 14.37 3.51 2.82
CA VAL A 72 15.50 2.75 3.38
C VAL A 72 15.26 1.25 3.30
N GLU A 73 16.32 0.48 3.55
CA GLU A 73 16.25 -0.96 3.71
C GLU A 73 15.75 -1.37 5.11
N ARG A 74 15.49 -2.66 5.30
CA ARG A 74 14.85 -3.18 6.52
C ARG A 74 15.67 -2.91 7.78
N GLU A 75 16.97 -3.09 7.70
CA GLU A 75 17.90 -2.94 8.84
C GLU A 75 17.92 -1.48 9.32
N GLU A 76 17.96 -0.53 8.38
CA GLU A 76 17.90 0.91 8.62
C GLU A 76 16.55 1.34 9.23
N TYR A 77 15.45 0.71 8.78
CA TYR A 77 14.12 0.92 9.35
C TYR A 77 14.02 0.46 10.81
N GLN A 78 14.63 -0.67 11.14
CA GLN A 78 14.67 -1.18 12.51
C GLN A 78 15.51 -0.28 13.44
N LEU A 79 16.65 0.19 12.94
CA LEU A 79 17.56 1.09 13.66
C LEU A 79 17.10 2.55 13.64
N CYS A 80 16.05 2.88 12.87
CA CYS A 80 15.60 4.25 12.66
C CYS A 80 16.73 5.16 12.16
N GLN A 81 17.63 4.66 11.31
CA GLN A 81 18.83 5.40 10.88
C GLN A 81 19.13 5.17 9.39
N PRO A 82 19.09 6.22 8.55
CA PRO A 82 19.50 6.10 7.16
C PRO A 82 21.02 5.97 7.04
N GLN A 83 21.49 5.18 6.09
CA GLN A 83 22.90 4.93 5.83
C GLN A 83 23.56 6.10 5.10
N SER A 84 22.85 6.77 4.19
CA SER A 84 23.35 7.89 3.40
C SER A 84 22.34 9.03 3.27
N LYS A 85 22.87 10.24 3.08
CA LYS A 85 22.07 11.43 2.69
C LYS A 85 21.50 11.30 1.27
N ASP A 86 22.01 10.40 0.45
CA ASP A 86 21.50 10.20 -0.92
C ASP A 86 20.17 9.41 -0.94
N GLN A 87 19.79 8.76 0.16
CA GLN A 87 18.52 8.04 0.31
C GLN A 87 17.32 8.97 0.60
N VAL A 88 17.53 10.29 0.59
CA VAL A 88 16.46 11.26 0.80
C VAL A 88 15.41 11.10 -0.29
N ARG A 89 14.19 10.80 0.14
CA ARG A 89 13.03 10.60 -0.74
C ARG A 89 12.18 11.86 -0.87
N TRP A 90 12.07 12.64 0.20
CA TRP A 90 11.32 13.90 0.26
C TRP A 90 11.74 14.77 1.45
N GLN A 91 11.42 16.05 1.42
CA GLN A 91 11.65 16.99 2.53
C GLN A 91 10.36 17.74 2.84
N CYS A 92 9.88 17.62 4.07
CA CYS A 92 8.79 18.41 4.64
C CYS A 92 9.40 19.64 5.32
N ASN A 93 9.67 20.69 4.56
CA ASN A 93 10.39 21.88 5.03
C ASN A 93 9.57 23.17 4.99
N GLN A 94 8.34 23.14 4.45
CA GLN A 94 7.44 24.29 4.42
C GLN A 94 6.16 24.05 5.26
N PRO A 95 6.24 24.05 6.60
CA PRO A 95 5.09 23.78 7.46
C PRO A 95 3.98 24.84 7.36
N SER A 96 4.29 26.05 6.89
CA SER A 96 3.34 27.16 6.71
C SER A 96 3.09 27.50 5.23
N ALA A 97 3.20 26.51 4.33
CA ALA A 97 3.00 26.71 2.89
C ALA A 97 1.60 27.25 2.56
N LYS A 98 1.51 28.34 1.78
CA LYS A 98 0.24 29.02 1.45
C LYS A 98 -0.75 28.17 0.65
N HIS A 99 -0.28 27.12 0.00
CA HIS A 99 -1.10 26.24 -0.86
C HIS A 99 -1.56 24.97 -0.13
N GLY A 100 -1.49 24.95 1.20
CA GLY A 100 -1.78 23.78 2.03
C GLY A 100 -0.56 22.89 2.27
N PRO A 101 -0.75 21.70 2.85
CA PRO A 101 0.35 20.81 3.22
C PRO A 101 1.13 20.33 2.00
N GLU A 102 2.46 20.29 2.12
CA GLU A 102 3.32 19.61 1.17
C GLU A 102 2.97 18.12 1.11
N LYS A 103 3.08 17.52 -0.08
CA LYS A 103 2.70 16.14 -0.32
C LYS A 103 3.69 15.41 -1.23
N LEU A 104 4.26 14.32 -0.73
CA LEU A 104 4.89 13.30 -1.58
C LEU A 104 3.80 12.37 -2.10
N SER A 105 3.70 12.22 -3.42
CA SER A 105 2.87 11.20 -4.07
C SER A 105 3.76 10.13 -4.66
N GLU A 106 3.80 8.95 -4.04
CA GLU A 106 4.53 7.79 -4.55
C GLU A 106 3.59 6.89 -5.34
N LYS A 107 3.98 6.50 -6.55
CA LYS A 107 3.26 5.50 -7.33
C LYS A 107 3.99 4.17 -7.21
N PHE A 108 3.29 3.13 -6.75
CA PHE A 108 3.82 1.78 -6.59
C PHE A 108 3.87 1.05 -7.93
N GLN A 109 4.66 1.55 -8.87
CA GLN A 109 4.77 1.01 -10.22
C GLN A 109 5.96 0.05 -10.36
N ARG A 110 5.80 -0.94 -11.24
CA ARG A 110 6.84 -1.95 -11.50
C ARG A 110 8.06 -1.39 -12.23
N PHE A 111 7.84 -0.43 -13.12
CA PHE A 111 8.86 0.17 -13.95
C PHE A 111 8.70 1.67 -13.93
N THR A 112 9.82 2.38 -13.87
CA THR A 112 9.85 3.84 -13.89
C THR A 112 10.75 4.32 -15.02
N PRO A 113 10.29 5.30 -15.84
CA PRO A 113 11.14 5.88 -16.89
C PRO A 113 12.23 6.80 -16.30
N PHE A 114 12.18 7.12 -15.01
CA PHE A 114 13.13 7.98 -14.33
C PHE A 114 14.28 7.16 -13.73
N THR A 115 15.52 7.48 -14.06
CA THR A 115 16.71 6.72 -13.64
C THR A 115 16.92 6.68 -12.13
N LEU A 116 16.50 7.72 -11.41
CA LEU A 116 16.54 7.77 -9.94
C LEU A 116 15.18 7.41 -9.31
N GLY A 117 14.23 6.93 -10.11
CA GLY A 117 12.92 6.52 -9.62
C GLY A 117 13.00 5.18 -8.89
N LYS A 118 12.06 4.93 -7.98
CA LYS A 118 11.95 3.63 -7.32
C LYS A 118 11.03 2.71 -8.13
N GLU A 119 11.47 1.47 -8.30
CA GLU A 119 10.66 0.36 -8.82
C GLU A 119 10.14 -0.50 -7.68
N PHE A 120 8.87 -0.87 -7.76
CA PHE A 120 8.16 -1.63 -6.74
C PHE A 120 7.78 -3.02 -7.25
N LYS A 121 7.92 -4.03 -6.40
CA LYS A 121 7.68 -5.44 -6.71
C LYS A 121 6.55 -5.98 -5.85
N GLU A 122 5.71 -6.81 -6.44
CA GLU A 122 4.69 -7.58 -5.73
C GLU A 122 5.35 -8.46 -4.65
N GLY A 123 4.66 -8.66 -3.52
CA GLY A 123 5.16 -9.45 -2.39
C GLY A 123 6.28 -8.79 -1.56
N HIS A 124 6.78 -7.63 -1.98
CA HIS A 124 7.87 -6.93 -1.28
C HIS A 124 7.34 -5.87 -0.30
N SER A 125 8.15 -5.59 0.72
CA SER A 125 7.88 -4.50 1.68
C SER A 125 8.94 -3.41 1.54
N TYR A 126 8.48 -2.17 1.61
CA TYR A 126 9.27 -0.95 1.46
C TYR A 126 9.14 -0.12 2.72
N TYR A 127 10.23 0.54 3.12
CA TYR A 127 10.33 1.14 4.45
C TYR A 127 10.63 2.63 4.36
N TYR A 128 9.77 3.44 4.95
CA TYR A 128 9.95 4.87 5.06
C TYR A 128 10.27 5.22 6.51
N ILE A 129 11.27 6.07 6.72
CA ILE A 129 11.58 6.67 8.02
C ILE A 129 11.74 8.17 7.87
N SER A 130 11.64 8.91 8.97
CA SER A 130 11.93 10.34 8.98
C SER A 130 12.92 10.77 10.05
N LYS A 131 13.73 11.78 9.76
CA LYS A 131 14.52 12.51 10.75
C LYS A 131 14.06 13.97 10.86
N PRO A 132 13.90 14.51 12.08
CA PRO A 132 13.61 15.93 12.29
C PRO A 132 14.75 16.81 11.75
N ILE A 133 14.41 17.99 11.20
CA ILE A 133 15.40 18.93 10.61
C ILE A 133 16.11 19.77 11.67
N HIS A 134 15.39 20.22 12.71
CA HIS A 134 15.90 21.18 13.71
C HIS A 134 15.96 20.63 15.13
N GLN A 135 15.32 19.50 15.39
CA GLN A 135 15.25 18.88 16.71
C GLN A 135 16.08 17.61 16.71
N GLN A 136 16.78 17.32 17.79
CA GLN A 136 17.44 16.04 17.98
C GLN A 136 16.50 15.16 18.80
N GLU A 137 15.75 14.29 18.11
CA GLU A 137 14.80 13.37 18.71
C GLU A 137 15.28 11.93 18.48
N ASP A 138 15.25 11.12 19.54
CA ASP A 138 15.73 9.73 19.50
C ASP A 138 14.73 8.79 18.81
N ARG A 139 13.43 9.11 18.85
CA ARG A 139 12.39 8.33 18.16
C ARG A 139 12.21 8.83 16.71
N CYS A 140 12.03 7.89 15.78
CA CYS A 140 11.73 8.22 14.39
C CYS A 140 10.30 7.79 14.04
N LEU A 141 9.59 8.60 13.25
CA LEU A 141 8.36 8.14 12.60
C LEU A 141 8.76 7.17 11.49
N ARG A 142 8.07 6.04 11.40
CA ARG A 142 8.37 5.00 10.42
C ARG A 142 7.10 4.34 9.88
N LEU A 143 7.09 4.03 8.60
CA LEU A 143 5.99 3.40 7.87
C LEU A 143 6.52 2.23 7.06
N LYS A 144 5.86 1.08 7.17
CA LYS A 144 6.07 -0.06 6.28
C LYS A 144 4.96 -0.09 5.23
N VAL A 145 5.32 -0.23 3.96
CA VAL A 145 4.38 -0.40 2.86
C VAL A 145 4.60 -1.76 2.23
N THR A 146 3.61 -2.64 2.31
CA THR A 146 3.68 -3.98 1.70
C THR A 146 2.86 -4.00 0.40
N VAL A 147 3.52 -4.31 -0.71
CA VAL A 147 2.84 -4.54 -2.00
C VAL A 147 2.31 -5.96 -1.99
N ASN A 148 1.01 -6.15 -2.11
CA ASN A 148 0.47 -7.50 -2.04
C ASN A 148 0.92 -8.31 -3.26
N GLY A 149 1.24 -9.59 -3.00
CA GLY A 149 1.59 -10.54 -4.05
C GLY A 149 0.35 -11.04 -4.78
N LYS A 150 0.42 -11.23 -6.10
CA LYS A 150 -0.52 -12.11 -6.78
C LYS A 150 -0.14 -13.55 -6.46
N ILE A 151 -1.12 -14.36 -6.03
CA ILE A 151 -0.97 -15.80 -5.74
C ILE A 151 -0.44 -16.62 -6.95
N ASN A 152 -0.42 -16.01 -8.14
CA ASN A 152 0.06 -16.61 -9.39
C ASN A 152 1.54 -16.34 -9.70
N ASP A 153 2.26 -15.59 -8.88
CA ASP A 153 3.71 -15.45 -9.03
C ASP A 153 4.40 -16.74 -8.56
N PRO A 154 5.16 -17.46 -9.42
CA PRO A 154 5.84 -18.69 -9.03
C PRO A 154 6.76 -18.52 -7.80
N GLU A 155 7.25 -17.31 -7.52
CA GLU A 155 8.08 -17.03 -6.34
C GLU A 155 7.28 -17.08 -5.02
N VAL A 156 6.00 -16.65 -5.02
CA VAL A 156 5.12 -16.68 -3.84
C VAL A 156 4.63 -18.11 -3.55
N ARG A 157 4.49 -18.96 -4.57
CA ARG A 157 4.14 -20.38 -4.40
C ARG A 157 5.19 -21.18 -3.65
N VAL A 158 6.48 -20.81 -3.76
CA VAL A 158 7.57 -21.50 -3.05
C VAL A 158 7.45 -21.27 -1.54
N LEU A 159 7.14 -20.04 -1.11
CA LEU A 159 6.92 -19.73 0.32
C LEU A 159 5.68 -20.40 0.91
N HIS A 160 4.58 -20.48 0.15
CA HIS A 160 3.37 -21.16 0.61
C HIS A 160 3.46 -22.69 0.59
N SER A 161 4.35 -23.27 -0.22
CA SER A 161 4.53 -24.73 -0.31
C SER A 161 5.28 -25.33 0.88
N ILE A 162 5.98 -24.52 1.67
CA ILE A 162 6.69 -24.97 2.88
C ILE A 162 5.73 -25.13 4.07
N GLY A 163 4.49 -24.61 3.98
CA GLY A 163 3.58 -24.49 5.12
C GLY A 163 2.38 -25.45 5.21
N HIS A 164 2.02 -26.20 4.17
CA HIS A 164 0.79 -27.01 4.21
C HIS A 164 0.99 -28.43 3.65
N SER A 165 1.47 -29.34 4.51
CA SER A 165 1.06 -30.75 4.41
C SER A 165 -0.36 -30.87 4.97
N ALA A 166 -1.35 -30.46 4.16
CA ALA A 166 -2.74 -30.82 4.41
C ALA A 166 -3.17 -31.75 3.27
N ALA A 167 -3.25 -33.04 3.58
CA ALA A 167 -3.80 -34.06 2.70
C ALA A 167 -5.20 -33.63 2.21
N PRO A 168 -5.54 -33.83 0.91
CA PRO A 168 -6.89 -33.55 0.45
C PRO A 168 -7.84 -34.56 1.08
N ARG A 169 -8.63 -34.12 2.07
CA ARG A 169 -9.79 -34.88 2.52
C ARG A 169 -10.82 -34.82 1.40
N LEU A 170 -10.97 -35.93 0.67
CA LEU A 170 -12.12 -36.15 -0.21
C LEU A 170 -13.40 -35.98 0.63
N PHE A 171 -14.17 -34.94 0.33
CA PHE A 171 -15.54 -34.80 0.80
C PHE A 171 -16.45 -35.75 -0.02
N PRO A 172 -17.21 -36.66 0.63
CA PRO A 172 -17.93 -37.73 -0.07
C PRO A 172 -19.38 -37.32 -0.39
N LEU A 173 -19.61 -36.17 -1.03
CA LEU A 173 -20.99 -35.70 -1.30
C LEU A 173 -21.24 -35.15 -2.72
N ALA A 174 -20.31 -35.33 -3.66
CA ALA A 174 -20.50 -34.83 -5.03
C ALA A 174 -21.24 -35.80 -5.97
N TRP A 175 -21.65 -36.99 -5.52
CA TRP A 175 -22.28 -38.00 -6.40
C TRP A 175 -23.79 -38.21 -6.19
N THR A 176 -24.41 -37.58 -5.20
CA THR A 176 -25.85 -37.79 -4.91
C THR A 176 -26.81 -36.91 -5.71
N VAL A 177 -26.32 -35.93 -6.50
CA VAL A 177 -27.19 -34.99 -7.25
C VAL A 177 -27.46 -35.44 -8.69
N LEU A 178 -26.81 -36.49 -9.19
CA LEU A 178 -27.02 -36.99 -10.57
C LEU A 178 -28.02 -38.16 -10.70
N LEU A 179 -28.57 -38.69 -9.61
CA LEU A 179 -29.52 -39.82 -9.65
C LEU A 179 -30.96 -39.49 -9.19
N LEU A 180 -31.23 -38.24 -8.80
CA LEU A 180 -32.58 -37.83 -8.36
C LEU A 180 -33.66 -37.66 -9.46
N PRO A 181 -33.38 -37.50 -10.77
CA PRO A 181 -34.46 -37.43 -11.75
C PRO A 181 -35.01 -38.79 -12.22
N LEU A 182 -34.39 -39.92 -11.84
CA LEU A 182 -34.78 -41.25 -12.31
C LEU A 182 -35.79 -42.00 -11.41
N LEU A 183 -36.10 -41.46 -10.23
CA LEU A 183 -37.03 -42.07 -9.26
C LEU A 183 -38.45 -41.48 -9.27
N LEU A 184 -38.74 -40.50 -10.15
CA LEU A 184 -40.08 -39.90 -10.27
C LEU A 184 -40.86 -40.31 -11.53
N LEU A 185 -40.33 -41.21 -12.37
CA LEU A 185 -41.01 -41.64 -13.61
C LEU A 185 -41.49 -43.10 -13.62
N GLN A 186 -41.58 -43.75 -12.46
CA GLN A 186 -42.17 -45.08 -12.36
C GLN A 186 -43.01 -45.20 -11.09
N THR A 187 -44.30 -44.91 -11.22
CA THR A 187 -45.41 -45.69 -10.63
C THR A 187 -46.70 -45.29 -11.34
N PRO A 188 -47.67 -46.21 -11.45
CA PRO A 188 -48.53 -46.40 -12.64
C PRO A 188 -49.63 -45.36 -12.84
#